data_AF-A0A268TJW9-F1
#
_entry.id   AF-A0A268TJW9-F1
#
_cell.length_a   1.000
_cell.length_b   1.000
_cell.length_c   1.000
_cell.angle_alpha   90.00
_cell.angle_beta   90.00
_cell.angle_gamma   90.00
#
_symmetry.space_group_name_H-M   'P 1'
#
loop_
_entity.id
_entity.type
_entity.pdbx_description
1 polymer ?
#
loop_
_entity_poly.entity_id
_entity_poly.type
_entity_poly.pdbx_seq_one_letter_code
_entity_poly.pdbx_strand_id
1 'polypeptide(L)'
;MVSAIESRALSLLKLLLNNFENELKEALKYEDGLKLPKIELEGKIIYPNMAKEFIALFDKKGFYTNQKCFIVTLNKPNEDEYLYLTAFLNSKANFWYFKQIGATLGATGYEMSKIFVEKLPIPKPTFKSQALVIQIASLTREILKSKEKDEDTQKLESEVDSLVYRLYGLSPEERAFIENQML
;
A
#
# COMPACT_ATOMS: atom_id res chain seq x y z
N MET A 1 0.29 21.24 -2.98
CA MET A 1 1.06 22.21 -2.18
C MET A 1 0.12 22.63 -1.06
N VAL A 2 0.23 22.22 0.19
CA VAL A 2 1.40 21.97 1.07
C VAL A 2 1.39 20.55 1.62
N SER A 3 2.59 20.01 1.75
CA SER A 3 2.94 18.70 2.27
C SER A 3 2.65 18.51 3.76
N ALA A 4 2.35 17.26 4.11
CA ALA A 4 2.36 16.65 5.43
C ALA A 4 3.33 17.29 6.44
N ILE A 5 2.81 17.69 7.60
CA ILE A 5 3.61 17.99 8.79
C ILE A 5 2.84 17.51 10.04
N GLU A 6 3.09 16.27 10.45
CA GLU A 6 3.55 16.08 11.83
C GLU A 6 5.08 16.14 11.76
N SER A 7 5.60 17.36 11.85
CA SER A 7 7.02 17.61 11.64
C SER A 7 7.73 17.28 12.94
N ARG A 8 8.52 16.21 12.91
CA ARG A 8 9.58 15.98 13.90
C ARG A 8 10.63 17.12 13.92
N ALA A 9 10.53 18.11 13.01
CA ALA A 9 11.34 19.32 12.92
C ALA A 9 10.45 20.58 12.93
N LEU A 10 9.86 20.88 14.09
CA LEU A 10 8.97 22.02 14.31
C LEU A 10 9.63 23.38 13.96
N SER A 11 10.95 23.45 14.04
CA SER A 11 11.78 24.58 13.62
C SER A 11 11.72 24.83 12.11
N LEU A 12 11.67 23.77 11.29
CA LEU A 12 11.65 23.87 9.83
C LEU A 12 10.28 24.30 9.31
N LEU A 13 9.20 23.83 9.96
CA LEU A 13 7.84 24.33 9.73
C LEU A 13 7.75 25.84 10.04
N LYS A 14 8.28 26.26 11.20
CA LYS A 14 8.31 27.69 11.57
C LYS A 14 9.10 28.54 10.57
N LEU A 15 10.21 28.02 10.07
CA LEU A 15 11.04 28.71 9.07
C LEU A 15 10.33 28.83 7.72
N LEU A 16 9.57 27.81 7.31
CA LEU A 16 8.71 27.89 6.11
C LEU A 16 7.59 28.91 6.28
N LEU A 17 6.89 28.88 7.43
CA LEU A 17 5.81 29.82 7.71
C LEU A 17 6.29 31.27 7.73
N ASN A 18 7.46 31.55 8.32
CA ASN A 18 8.00 32.90 8.42
C ASN A 18 8.50 33.48 7.09
N ASN A 19 8.92 32.62 6.14
CA ASN A 19 9.51 33.07 4.88
C ASN A 19 8.55 33.02 3.70
N PHE A 20 7.46 32.26 3.79
CA PHE A 20 6.52 32.03 2.69
C PHE A 20 5.06 32.30 3.09
N GLU A 21 4.85 33.11 4.13
CA GLU A 21 3.52 33.37 4.69
C GLU A 21 2.54 33.94 3.65
N ASN A 22 3.03 34.84 2.79
CA ASN A 22 2.20 35.53 1.81
C ASN A 22 1.81 34.62 0.66
N GLU A 23 2.74 33.80 0.18
CA GLU A 23 2.51 32.78 -0.85
C GLU A 23 1.56 31.70 -0.36
N LEU A 24 1.66 31.31 0.91
CA LEU A 24 0.74 30.36 1.56
C LEU A 24 -0.66 30.96 1.73
N LYS A 25 -0.75 32.20 2.19
CA LYS A 25 -2.02 32.95 2.27
C LYS A 25 -2.65 33.10 0.89
N GLU A 26 -1.85 33.37 -0.14
CA GLU A 26 -2.35 33.49 -1.50
C GLU A 26 -2.81 32.14 -2.08
N ALA A 27 -2.06 31.07 -1.84
CA ALA A 27 -2.42 29.72 -2.29
C ALA A 27 -3.70 29.19 -1.61
N LEU A 28 -4.00 29.69 -0.40
CA LEU A 28 -5.16 29.30 0.41
C LEU A 28 -6.23 30.40 0.48
N LYS A 29 -6.14 31.46 -0.33
CA LYS A 29 -7.00 32.66 -0.23
C LYS A 29 -8.49 32.44 -0.51
N TYR A 30 -8.85 31.29 -1.06
CA TYR A 30 -10.24 30.88 -1.35
C TYR A 30 -10.74 29.78 -0.41
N GLU A 31 -9.95 29.38 0.59
CA GLU A 31 -10.24 28.29 1.51
C GLU A 31 -10.78 28.81 2.86
N ASP A 32 -11.74 29.74 2.81
CA ASP A 32 -12.50 30.14 4.00
C ASP A 32 -13.37 28.95 4.44
N GLY A 33 -13.01 28.34 5.58
CA GLY A 33 -13.74 27.20 6.14
C GLY A 33 -13.18 25.81 5.83
N LEU A 34 -11.92 25.70 5.35
CA LEU A 34 -11.24 24.41 5.21
C LEU A 34 -11.07 23.73 6.58
N LYS A 35 -12.06 22.91 6.95
CA LYS A 35 -11.93 21.95 8.05
C LYS A 35 -11.15 20.78 7.51
N LEU A 36 -9.89 20.64 7.93
CA LEU A 36 -9.17 19.38 7.74
C LEU A 36 -10.04 18.27 8.32
N PRO A 37 -10.37 17.21 7.55
CA PRO A 37 -11.04 16.07 8.11
C PRO A 37 -10.18 15.52 9.24
N LYS A 38 -10.63 15.67 10.49
CA LYS A 38 -10.09 14.94 11.63
C LYS A 38 -10.57 13.50 11.53
N ILE A 39 -10.07 12.79 10.53
CA ILE A 39 -10.22 11.34 10.44
C ILE A 39 -8.94 10.77 11.01
N GLU A 40 -8.94 10.50 12.32
CA GLU A 40 -7.95 9.60 12.90
C GLU A 40 -8.28 8.20 12.37
N LEU A 41 -7.44 7.73 11.45
CA LEU A 41 -7.49 6.37 10.96
C LEU A 41 -6.61 5.53 11.86
N GLU A 42 -7.18 4.49 12.48
CA GLU A 42 -6.45 3.50 13.31
C GLU A 42 -5.47 2.65 12.48
N GLY A 43 -5.48 2.81 11.16
CA GLY A 43 -4.56 2.24 10.18
C GLY A 43 -5.12 2.43 8.77
N LYS A 44 -4.25 2.51 7.76
CA LYS A 44 -4.67 2.53 6.35
C LYS A 44 -3.63 1.92 5.43
N ILE A 45 -4.04 1.38 4.30
CA ILE A 45 -3.13 0.98 3.22
C ILE A 45 -3.13 2.06 2.16
N ILE A 46 -1.94 2.45 1.70
CA ILE A 46 -1.72 3.46 0.67
C ILE A 46 -1.11 2.78 -0.55
N TYR A 47 -1.59 3.12 -1.74
CA TYR A 47 -0.95 2.71 -3.00
C TYR A 47 -0.99 3.86 -4.03
N PRO A 48 0.04 4.01 -4.88
CA PRO A 48 0.09 5.06 -5.89
C PRO A 48 -0.86 4.76 -7.06
N ASN A 49 -1.41 5.80 -7.70
CA ASN A 49 -2.22 5.67 -8.91
C ASN A 49 -1.40 5.21 -10.13
N MET A 50 -0.09 5.46 -10.15
CA MET A 50 0.78 5.14 -11.28
C MET A 50 2.07 4.52 -10.78
N ALA A 51 2.37 3.30 -11.23
CA ALA A 51 3.59 2.59 -10.86
C ALA A 51 3.95 1.54 -11.93
N LYS A 52 5.21 1.08 -11.92
CA LYS A 52 5.65 -0.04 -12.76
C LYS A 52 5.22 -1.39 -12.19
N GLU A 53 4.99 -1.45 -10.89
CA GLU A 53 4.61 -2.63 -10.11
C GLU A 53 3.55 -2.25 -9.09
N PHE A 54 2.81 -3.23 -8.55
CA PHE A 54 1.86 -2.96 -7.47
C PHE A 54 2.62 -2.80 -6.15
N ILE A 55 2.59 -1.58 -5.60
CA ILE A 55 3.26 -1.25 -4.33
C ILE A 55 2.21 -0.74 -3.35
N ALA A 56 2.07 -1.41 -2.22
CA ALA A 56 1.16 -1.02 -1.15
C ALA A 56 1.88 -0.88 0.20
N LEU A 57 1.60 0.20 0.90
CA LEU A 57 2.18 0.53 2.20
C LEU A 57 1.11 0.47 3.29
N PHE A 58 1.34 -0.31 4.35
CA PHE A 58 0.55 -0.20 5.57
C PHE A 58 1.04 0.97 6.43
N ASP A 59 0.22 2.00 6.54
CA ASP A 59 0.47 3.16 7.36
C ASP A 59 -0.30 3.09 8.70
N LYS A 60 0.47 2.97 9.78
CA LYS A 60 0.00 3.05 11.17
C LYS A 60 0.16 4.45 11.78
N LYS A 61 0.91 5.33 11.14
CA LYS A 61 1.34 6.63 11.67
C LYS A 61 0.45 7.78 11.20
N GLY A 62 -0.52 7.51 10.32
CA GLY A 62 -1.49 8.51 9.89
C GLY A 62 -0.94 9.49 8.85
N PHE A 63 0.06 9.10 8.06
CA PHE A 63 0.62 9.95 7.00
C PHE A 63 -0.45 10.41 6.00
N TYR A 64 -0.39 11.69 5.62
CA TYR A 64 -1.21 12.23 4.54
C TYR A 64 -0.57 11.97 3.19
N THR A 65 -1.39 11.68 2.17
CA THR A 65 -0.94 11.47 0.79
C THR A 65 -1.45 12.60 -0.09
N ASN A 66 -0.76 12.85 -1.21
CA ASN A 66 -1.29 13.75 -2.24
C ASN A 66 -2.37 13.03 -3.07
N GLN A 67 -2.91 13.72 -4.08
CA GLN A 67 -3.93 13.21 -5.00
C GLN A 67 -3.43 12.11 -5.95
N LYS A 68 -2.16 11.67 -5.84
CA LYS A 68 -1.57 10.61 -6.66
C LYS A 68 -1.53 9.26 -5.94
N CYS A 69 -2.07 9.18 -4.73
CA CYS A 69 -2.27 7.91 -4.03
C CYS A 69 -3.75 7.68 -3.72
N PHE A 70 -4.10 6.41 -3.66
CA PHE A 70 -5.37 5.95 -3.11
C PHE A 70 -5.16 5.38 -1.70
N ILE A 71 -6.26 5.30 -0.96
CA ILE A 71 -6.31 4.79 0.40
C ILE A 71 -7.31 3.64 0.45
N VAL A 72 -6.89 2.52 1.07
CA VAL A 72 -7.75 1.40 1.44
C VAL A 72 -7.86 1.37 2.97
N THR A 73 -9.11 1.35 3.43
CA THR A 73 -9.46 1.14 4.84
C THR A 73 -10.28 -0.12 4.96
N LEU A 74 -10.10 -0.86 6.05
CA LEU A 74 -10.90 -2.03 6.38
C LEU A 74 -11.98 -1.65 7.40
N ASN A 75 -13.08 -2.41 7.42
CA ASN A 75 -14.16 -2.19 8.39
C ASN A 75 -13.88 -3.00 9.66
N LYS A 76 -13.70 -2.32 10.80
CA LYS A 76 -13.33 -2.92 12.11
C LYS A 76 -12.15 -3.91 12.06
N PRO A 77 -11.01 -3.52 11.45
CA PRO A 77 -9.88 -4.42 11.27
C PRO A 77 -9.08 -4.61 12.54
N ASN A 78 -8.42 -5.76 12.64
CA ASN A 78 -7.22 -5.89 13.44
C ASN A 78 -5.95 -5.66 12.60
N GLU A 79 -4.80 -5.57 13.27
CA GLU A 79 -3.51 -5.36 12.61
C GLU A 79 -3.14 -6.49 11.62
N ASP A 80 -3.44 -7.75 11.95
CA ASP A 80 -3.12 -8.89 11.10
C ASP A 80 -3.90 -8.85 9.78
N GLU A 81 -5.13 -8.33 9.78
CA GLU A 81 -5.91 -8.14 8.56
C GLU A 81 -5.28 -7.08 7.63
N TYR A 82 -4.77 -5.98 8.19
CA TYR A 82 -4.01 -5.00 7.41
C TYR A 82 -2.70 -5.57 6.87
N LEU A 83 -1.96 -6.31 7.70
CA LEU A 83 -0.72 -6.95 7.28
C LEU A 83 -0.97 -7.97 6.18
N TYR A 84 -1.98 -8.83 6.34
CA TYR A 84 -2.38 -9.80 5.32
C TYR A 84 -2.74 -9.12 3.99
N LEU A 85 -3.60 -8.10 4.02
CA LEU A 85 -3.99 -7.40 2.79
C LEU A 85 -2.80 -6.68 2.15
N THR A 86 -1.91 -6.11 2.96
CA THR A 86 -0.68 -5.47 2.45
C THR A 86 0.22 -6.48 1.77
N ALA A 87 0.42 -7.65 2.37
CA ALA A 87 1.18 -8.76 1.78
C ALA A 87 0.57 -9.20 0.45
N PHE A 88 -0.75 -9.38 0.43
CA PHE A 88 -1.49 -9.77 -0.75
C PHE A 88 -1.30 -8.77 -1.89
N LEU A 89 -1.48 -7.48 -1.63
CA LEU A 89 -1.39 -6.43 -2.64
C LEU A 89 0.01 -6.30 -3.24
N ASN A 90 1.06 -6.58 -2.46
CA ASN A 90 2.44 -6.59 -2.94
C ASN A 90 2.88 -7.96 -3.54
N SER A 91 2.00 -8.97 -3.57
CA SER A 91 2.38 -10.30 -4.06
C SER A 91 2.46 -10.36 -5.59
N LYS A 92 3.35 -11.22 -6.10
CA LYS A 92 3.47 -11.49 -7.55
C LYS A 92 2.17 -12.02 -8.15
N ALA A 93 1.43 -12.84 -7.41
CA ALA A 93 0.12 -13.33 -7.83
C ALA A 93 -0.86 -12.18 -8.09
N ASN A 94 -0.91 -11.22 -7.17
CA ASN A 94 -1.76 -10.03 -7.31
C ASN A 94 -1.32 -9.19 -8.51
N PHE A 95 -0.02 -8.90 -8.63
CA PHE A 95 0.46 -8.07 -9.71
C PHE A 95 0.25 -8.74 -11.08
N TRP A 96 0.50 -10.04 -11.20
CA TRP A 96 0.20 -10.82 -12.41
C TRP A 96 -1.27 -10.72 -12.82
N TYR A 97 -2.19 -10.83 -11.85
CA TYR A 97 -3.62 -10.68 -12.12
C TYR A 97 -3.96 -9.25 -12.53
N PHE A 98 -3.40 -8.25 -11.83
CA PHE A 98 -3.60 -6.84 -12.15
C PHE A 98 -3.17 -6.53 -13.59
N LYS A 99 -2.07 -7.10 -14.09
CA LYS A 99 -1.62 -6.95 -15.49
C LYS A 99 -2.68 -7.38 -16.52
N GLN A 100 -3.61 -8.25 -16.16
CA GLN A 100 -4.68 -8.72 -17.06
C GLN A 100 -5.87 -7.75 -17.15
N ILE A 101 -6.09 -6.96 -16.09
CA ILE A 101 -7.29 -6.12 -15.98
C ILE A 101 -6.99 -4.62 -15.97
N GLY A 102 -5.77 -4.23 -15.61
CA GLY A 102 -5.35 -2.85 -15.42
C GLY A 102 -5.04 -2.13 -16.73
N ALA A 103 -5.19 -0.82 -16.72
CA ALA A 103 -4.76 0.02 -17.83
C ALA A 103 -3.23 0.20 -17.81
N THR A 104 -2.60 0.12 -18.98
CA THR A 104 -1.17 0.41 -19.14
C THR A 104 -0.93 1.91 -19.24
N LEU A 105 0.24 2.33 -18.76
CA LEU A 105 0.71 3.72 -18.82
C LEU A 105 2.09 3.75 -19.50
N GLY A 106 2.13 4.29 -20.71
CA GLY A 106 3.34 4.26 -21.54
C GLY A 106 3.78 2.82 -21.86
N ALA A 107 5.08 2.58 -21.91
CA ALA A 107 5.63 1.28 -22.32
C ALA A 107 5.65 0.22 -21.19
N THR A 108 5.79 0.63 -19.93
CA THR A 108 6.08 -0.27 -18.80
C THR A 108 5.29 0.02 -17.53
N GLY A 109 4.54 1.13 -17.50
CA GLY A 109 3.77 1.53 -16.33
C GLY A 109 2.36 0.97 -16.36
N TYR A 110 1.70 1.06 -15.21
CA TYR A 110 0.30 0.74 -15.03
C TYR A 110 -0.40 1.87 -14.28
N GLU A 111 -1.65 2.12 -14.66
CA GLU A 111 -2.55 2.97 -13.90
C GLU A 111 -3.36 2.10 -12.92
N MET A 112 -2.99 2.18 -11.64
CA MET A 112 -3.61 1.49 -10.51
C MET A 112 -4.92 2.17 -10.10
N SER A 113 -5.76 2.51 -11.07
CA SER A 113 -7.02 3.22 -10.82
C SER A 113 -7.97 2.37 -9.98
N LYS A 114 -8.71 3.00 -9.05
CA LYS A 114 -9.64 2.34 -8.11
C LYS A 114 -10.55 1.29 -8.77
N ILE A 115 -11.07 1.59 -9.96
CA ILE A 115 -11.98 0.71 -10.71
C ILE A 115 -11.39 -0.67 -11.05
N PHE A 116 -10.07 -0.80 -11.10
CA PHE A 116 -9.36 -2.06 -11.33
C PHE A 116 -9.01 -2.73 -10.01
N VAL A 117 -8.55 -1.95 -9.03
CA VAL A 117 -8.16 -2.45 -7.70
C VAL A 117 -9.35 -3.06 -6.96
N GLU A 118 -10.57 -2.51 -7.12
CA GLU A 118 -11.79 -3.08 -6.52
C GLU A 118 -12.19 -4.44 -7.12
N LYS A 119 -11.60 -4.86 -8.25
CA LYS A 119 -11.86 -6.15 -8.91
C LYS A 119 -10.85 -7.23 -8.54
N LEU A 120 -9.85 -6.91 -7.70
CA LEU A 120 -8.84 -7.89 -7.30
C LEU A 120 -9.47 -9.06 -6.53
N PRO A 121 -9.13 -10.32 -6.88
CA PRO A 121 -9.72 -11.51 -6.29
C PRO A 121 -9.09 -11.86 -4.94
N ILE A 122 -9.21 -10.97 -3.94
CA ILE A 122 -8.61 -11.16 -2.62
C ILE A 122 -9.20 -12.41 -1.94
N PRO A 123 -8.39 -13.44 -1.60
CA PRO A 123 -8.86 -14.62 -0.91
C PRO A 123 -9.42 -14.24 0.47
N LYS A 124 -10.69 -14.57 0.70
CA LYS A 124 -11.32 -14.38 2.01
C LYS A 124 -10.85 -15.49 2.97
N PRO A 125 -10.45 -15.16 4.21
CA PRO A 125 -10.11 -16.16 5.21
C PRO A 125 -11.28 -17.12 5.43
N THR A 126 -11.00 -18.42 5.39
CA THR A 126 -11.91 -19.50 5.74
C THR A 126 -11.29 -20.29 6.89
N PHE A 127 -12.05 -21.16 7.55
CA PHE A 127 -11.49 -22.03 8.60
C PHE A 127 -10.24 -22.82 8.14
N LYS A 128 -10.21 -23.25 6.87
CA LYS A 128 -9.07 -24.00 6.30
C LYS A 128 -7.87 -23.12 5.94
N SER A 129 -8.11 -21.86 5.54
CA SER A 129 -7.05 -20.93 5.13
C SER A 129 -6.58 -20.00 6.25
N GLN A 130 -7.25 -19.99 7.41
CA GLN A 130 -6.94 -19.10 8.53
C GLN A 130 -5.48 -19.21 8.98
N ALA A 131 -4.93 -20.43 9.05
CA ALA A 131 -3.53 -20.64 9.44
C ALA A 131 -2.54 -19.99 8.46
N LEU A 132 -2.82 -20.08 7.15
CA LEU A 132 -2.00 -19.45 6.11
C LEU A 132 -2.10 -17.92 6.19
N VAL A 133 -3.29 -17.38 6.41
CA VAL A 133 -3.52 -15.93 6.57
C VAL A 133 -2.71 -15.39 7.77
N ILE A 134 -2.74 -16.09 8.90
CA ILE A 134 -1.97 -15.73 10.10
C ILE A 134 -0.46 -15.79 9.80
N GLN A 135 0.00 -16.83 9.12
CA GLN A 135 1.41 -16.97 8.76
C GLN A 135 1.87 -15.83 7.83
N ILE A 136 1.08 -15.48 6.83
CA ILE A 136 1.36 -14.35 5.92
C ILE A 136 1.43 -13.03 6.71
N ALA A 137 0.48 -12.78 7.62
CA ALA A 137 0.51 -11.57 8.45
C ALA A 137 1.76 -11.52 9.35
N SER A 138 2.15 -12.66 9.92
CA SER A 138 3.36 -12.79 10.74
C SER A 138 4.64 -12.48 9.95
N LEU A 139 4.82 -13.10 8.78
CA LEU A 139 5.96 -12.84 7.90
C LEU A 139 5.99 -11.38 7.43
N THR A 140 4.82 -10.82 7.12
CA THR A 140 4.72 -9.40 6.73
C THR A 140 5.18 -8.48 7.85
N ARG A 141 4.81 -8.78 9.11
CA ARG A 141 5.30 -8.06 10.28
C ARG A 141 6.82 -8.16 10.42
N GLU A 142 7.40 -9.33 10.14
CA GLU A 142 8.84 -9.54 10.15
C GLU A 142 9.55 -8.74 9.05
N ILE A 143 9.05 -8.80 7.81
CA ILE A 143 9.54 -8.00 6.68
C ILE A 143 9.57 -6.51 7.04
N LEU A 144 8.47 -5.97 7.59
CA LEU A 144 8.40 -4.57 7.97
C LEU A 144 9.44 -4.20 9.04
N LYS A 145 9.64 -5.06 10.04
CA LYS A 145 10.67 -4.85 11.09
C LYS A 145 12.09 -4.91 10.53
N SER A 146 12.37 -5.81 9.59
CA SER A 146 13.69 -5.91 8.95
C SER A 146 13.96 -4.71 8.03
N LYS A 147 12.96 -4.25 7.27
CA LYS A 147 13.08 -3.03 6.45
C LYS A 147 13.33 -1.76 7.27
N GLU A 148 12.80 -1.67 8.50
CA GLU A 148 13.12 -0.56 9.41
C GLU A 148 14.61 -0.51 9.81
N LYS A 149 15.33 -1.63 9.66
CA LYS A 149 16.77 -1.76 9.94
C LYS A 149 17.62 -1.79 8.67
N ASP A 150 17.03 -1.57 7.49
CA ASP A 150 17.71 -1.67 6.19
C ASP A 150 18.28 -3.09 5.92
N GLU A 151 17.64 -4.12 6.45
CA GLU A 151 17.98 -5.52 6.20
C GLU A 151 17.32 -6.05 4.90
N ASP A 152 17.99 -6.97 4.21
CA ASP A 152 17.44 -7.65 3.02
C ASP A 152 16.27 -8.57 3.39
N THR A 153 15.13 -8.39 2.72
CA THR A 153 13.89 -9.16 2.96
C THR A 153 13.47 -10.04 1.79
N GLN A 154 14.25 -10.14 0.71
CA GLN A 154 13.84 -10.85 -0.51
C GLN A 154 13.41 -12.30 -0.27
N LYS A 155 14.06 -13.00 0.67
CA LYS A 155 13.71 -14.38 1.04
C LYS A 155 12.34 -14.47 1.72
N LEU A 156 12.05 -13.56 2.65
CA LEU A 156 10.77 -13.50 3.36
C LEU A 156 9.64 -13.12 2.40
N GLU A 157 9.89 -12.18 1.50
CA GLU A 157 8.95 -11.78 0.44
C GLU A 157 8.63 -12.95 -0.49
N SER A 158 9.64 -13.73 -0.89
CA SER A 158 9.46 -14.95 -1.68
C SER A 158 8.65 -16.03 -0.93
N GLU A 159 8.81 -16.13 0.39
CA GLU A 159 8.00 -17.04 1.21
C GLU A 159 6.53 -16.58 1.27
N VAL A 160 6.29 -15.27 1.38
CA VAL A 160 4.94 -14.68 1.28
C VAL A 160 4.30 -15.01 -0.06
N ASP A 161 5.01 -14.84 -1.19
CA ASP A 161 4.50 -15.20 -2.52
C ASP A 161 4.11 -16.69 -2.57
N SER A 162 4.97 -17.58 -2.05
CA SER A 162 4.68 -19.02 -1.97
C SER A 162 3.44 -19.35 -1.13
N LEU A 163 3.21 -18.63 -0.03
CA LEU A 163 2.00 -18.76 0.78
C LEU A 163 0.74 -18.24 0.06
N VAL A 164 0.86 -17.13 -0.68
CA VAL A 164 -0.25 -16.59 -1.48
C VAL A 164 -0.61 -17.55 -2.61
N TYR A 165 0.35 -18.16 -3.29
CA TYR A 165 0.08 -19.20 -4.28
C TYR A 165 -0.66 -20.40 -3.68
N ARG A 166 -0.29 -20.80 -2.46
CA ARG A 166 -1.00 -21.87 -1.73
C ARG A 166 -2.43 -21.48 -1.36
N LEU A 167 -2.68 -20.22 -0.99
CA LEU A 167 -4.03 -19.73 -0.71
C LEU A 167 -4.96 -19.85 -1.92
N TYR A 168 -4.43 -19.61 -3.12
CA TYR A 168 -5.16 -19.77 -4.37
C TYR A 168 -5.26 -21.22 -4.85
N GLY A 169 -4.51 -22.14 -4.25
CA GLY A 169 -4.45 -23.53 -4.70
C GLY A 169 -3.74 -23.71 -6.04
N LEU A 170 -2.83 -22.80 -6.41
CA LEU A 170 -2.15 -22.84 -7.70
C LEU A 170 -1.26 -24.08 -7.83
N SER A 171 -1.27 -24.70 -9.00
CA SER A 171 -0.39 -25.82 -9.34
C SER A 171 1.07 -25.37 -9.49
N PRO A 172 2.07 -26.28 -9.43
CA PRO A 172 3.46 -25.93 -9.71
C PRO A 172 3.66 -25.27 -11.09
N GLU A 173 2.92 -25.72 -12.10
CA GLU A 173 2.97 -25.19 -13.46
C GLU A 173 2.43 -23.76 -13.52
N GLU A 174 1.30 -23.49 -12.86
CA GLU A 174 0.72 -22.14 -12.79
C GLU A 174 1.64 -21.17 -12.03
N ARG A 175 2.26 -21.62 -10.94
CA ARG A 175 3.25 -20.82 -10.19
C ARG A 175 4.44 -20.48 -11.07
N ALA A 176 5.02 -21.48 -11.75
CA ALA A 176 6.16 -21.26 -12.64
C ALA A 176 5.81 -20.31 -13.80
N PHE A 177 4.60 -20.42 -14.34
CA PHE A 177 4.10 -19.49 -15.35
C PHE A 177 4.04 -18.05 -14.83
N ILE A 178 3.48 -17.82 -13.64
CA ILE A 178 3.44 -16.49 -13.02
C ILE A 178 4.85 -15.95 -12.80
N GLU A 179 5.75 -16.73 -12.20
CA GLU A 179 7.14 -16.31 -11.93
C GLU A 179 7.87 -15.88 -13.21
N ASN A 180 7.72 -16.64 -14.30
CA ASN A 180 8.33 -16.30 -15.59
C ASN A 180 7.79 -15.00 -16.22
N GLN A 181 6.58 -14.56 -15.85
CA GLN A 181 5.96 -13.32 -16.32
C GLN A 181 6.34 -12.10 -15.47
N MET A 182 7.02 -12.32 -14.34
CA MET A 182 7.50 -11.29 -13.40
C MET A 182 8.99 -10.95 -13.60
N LEU A 183 9.70 -11.69 -14.46
CA LEU A 183 11.08 -11.40 -14.90
C LEU A 183 11.10 -10.31 -15.98
#